data_AF-A0A0Q4JJU9-F1
#
_entry.id   AF-A0A0Q4JJU9-F1
#
_cell.length_a   1.000
_cell.length_b   1.000
_cell.length_c   1.000
_cell.angle_alpha   90.00
_cell.angle_beta   90.00
_cell.angle_gamma   90.00
#
_symmetry.space_group_name_H-M   'P 1'
#
loop_
_entity.id
_entity.type
_entity.pdbx_description
1 polymer ?
#
loop_
_entity_poly.entity_id
_entity_poly.type
_entity_poly.pdbx_seq_one_letter_code
_entity_poly.pdbx_strand_id
1 'polypeptide(L)'
;MAAGPVLAAGRWDVTSTVTDIAVPGAPGFILRMMRGKSKAEHKRLPAAQGVEALLVPDPKAGCRVDSQRIADGRYAQTLSCPQKRGEPMQIVRAGSYDATGFVGQATVTGTTPKGGMRIVLNQRAARIGD
;
A
#
# COMPACT_ATOMS: atom_id res chain seq x y z
N MET A 1 -8.62 -25.81 2.31
CA MET A 1 -8.26 -24.38 2.19
C MET A 1 -7.76 -24.18 0.77
N ALA A 2 -8.45 -23.41 -0.07
CA ALA A 2 -7.99 -23.17 -1.44
C ALA A 2 -6.78 -22.23 -1.42
N ALA A 3 -5.67 -22.64 -2.03
CA ALA A 3 -4.53 -21.77 -2.24
C ALA A 3 -4.97 -20.62 -3.16
N GLY A 4 -4.61 -19.38 -2.81
CA GLY A 4 -4.91 -18.22 -3.65
C GLY A 4 -4.28 -18.34 -5.05
N PRO A 5 -4.77 -17.57 -6.03
CA PRO A 5 -4.20 -17.57 -7.38
C PRO A 5 -2.69 -17.26 -7.34
N VAL A 6 -1.93 -18.11 -8.04
CA VAL A 6 -0.50 -17.90 -8.27
C VAL A 6 -0.33 -16.78 -9.28
N LEU A 7 0.56 -15.83 -8.97
CA LEU A 7 0.90 -14.73 -9.86
C LEU A 7 1.98 -15.16 -10.86
N ALA A 8 1.93 -14.56 -12.05
CA ALA A 8 3.00 -14.71 -13.03
C ALA A 8 4.32 -14.11 -12.50
N ALA A 9 5.41 -14.81 -12.74
CA ALA A 9 6.75 -14.28 -12.50
C ALA A 9 7.01 -13.02 -13.35
N GLY A 10 8.02 -12.24 -12.94
CA GLY A 10 8.51 -11.10 -13.70
C GLY A 10 8.43 -9.78 -12.94
N ARG A 11 8.41 -8.68 -13.68
CA ARG A 11 8.33 -7.30 -13.18
C ARG A 11 6.89 -6.86 -12.97
N TRP A 12 6.65 -6.20 -11.85
CA TRP A 12 5.36 -5.72 -11.41
C TRP A 12 5.47 -4.29 -10.92
N ASP A 13 4.45 -3.49 -11.23
CA ASP A 13 4.29 -2.15 -10.66
C ASP A 13 3.15 -2.16 -9.66
N VAL A 14 3.45 -1.75 -8.43
CA VAL A 14 2.45 -1.42 -7.41
C VAL A 14 2.29 0.10 -7.39
N THR A 15 1.24 0.58 -8.04
CA THR A 15 0.91 1.99 -8.12
C THR A 15 0.01 2.38 -6.96
N SER A 16 0.35 3.46 -6.25
CA SER A 16 -0.48 4.08 -5.21
C SER A 16 -0.78 5.53 -5.59
N THR A 17 -2.07 5.87 -5.70
CA THR A 17 -2.56 7.20 -6.09
C THR A 17 -3.29 7.85 -4.93
N VAL A 18 -2.89 9.06 -4.54
CA VAL A 18 -3.55 9.82 -3.48
C VAL A 18 -4.94 10.25 -3.93
N THR A 19 -5.97 9.78 -3.25
CA THR A 19 -7.37 10.17 -3.52
C THR A 19 -7.88 11.19 -2.54
N ASP A 20 -7.44 11.11 -1.28
CA ASP A 20 -7.81 12.05 -0.24
C ASP A 20 -6.66 12.31 0.72
N ILE A 21 -6.61 13.50 1.29
CA ILE A 21 -5.53 13.93 2.17
C ILE A 21 -5.96 15.03 3.13
N ALA A 22 -5.68 14.81 4.41
CA ALA A 22 -5.88 15.73 5.51
C ALA A 22 -4.62 15.75 6.38
N VAL A 23 -3.88 16.86 6.35
CA VAL A 23 -2.70 17.08 7.20
C VAL A 23 -2.83 18.46 7.84
N PRO A 24 -3.25 18.52 9.13
CA PRO A 24 -3.44 19.78 9.84
C PRO A 24 -2.20 20.69 9.77
N GLY A 25 -2.47 21.94 9.38
CA GLY A 25 -1.48 23.00 9.24
C GLY A 25 -0.39 22.79 8.18
N ALA A 26 -0.59 21.85 7.25
CA ALA A 26 0.00 21.91 5.93
C ALA A 26 -0.78 22.92 5.05
N PRO A 27 -0.10 23.70 4.18
CA PRO A 27 -0.78 24.63 3.29
C PRO A 27 -1.75 23.95 2.32
N GLY A 28 -2.98 24.47 2.21
CA GLY A 28 -4.04 23.85 1.41
C GLY A 28 -3.70 23.69 -0.09
N PHE A 29 -2.87 24.57 -0.65
CA PHE A 29 -2.41 24.43 -2.05
C PHE A 29 -1.51 23.21 -2.24
N ILE A 30 -0.66 22.88 -1.25
CA ILE A 30 0.17 21.67 -1.28
C ILE A 30 -0.70 20.42 -1.20
N LEU A 31 -1.71 20.43 -0.33
CA LEU A 31 -2.66 19.32 -0.21
C LEU A 31 -3.43 19.08 -1.51
N ARG A 32 -3.86 20.14 -2.19
CA ARG A 32 -4.50 20.04 -3.51
C ARG A 32 -3.57 19.46 -4.56
N MET A 33 -2.31 19.90 -4.61
CA MET A 33 -1.32 19.36 -5.55
C MET A 33 -0.99 17.90 -5.28
N MET A 34 -1.12 17.40 -4.05
CA MET A 34 -0.86 16.00 -3.72
C MET A 34 -1.99 15.07 -4.15
N ARG A 35 -3.24 15.53 -4.16
CA ARG A 35 -4.35 14.72 -4.67
C ARG A 35 -4.13 14.41 -6.15
N GLY A 36 -4.36 13.15 -6.53
CA GLY A 36 -4.09 12.63 -7.86
C GLY A 36 -2.63 12.26 -8.13
N LYS A 37 -1.67 12.60 -7.24
CA LYS A 37 -0.29 12.13 -7.41
C LYS A 37 -0.22 10.62 -7.23
N SER A 38 0.52 10.00 -8.13
CA SER A 38 0.77 8.56 -8.13
C SER A 38 2.24 8.28 -7.88
N LYS A 39 2.52 7.21 -7.15
CA LYS A 39 3.86 6.64 -7.00
C LYS A 39 3.80 5.16 -7.36
N ALA A 40 4.72 4.71 -8.20
CA ALA A 40 4.90 3.29 -8.49
C ALA A 40 6.05 2.73 -7.63
N GLU A 41 5.84 1.56 -7.07
CA GLU A 41 6.89 0.71 -6.52
C GLU A 41 7.14 -0.44 -7.49
N HIS A 42 8.38 -0.58 -7.93
CA HIS A 42 8.79 -1.62 -8.86
C HIS A 42 9.19 -2.88 -8.08
N LYS A 43 8.50 -3.98 -8.32
CA LYS A 43 8.74 -5.27 -7.68
C LYS A 43 9.11 -6.31 -8.73
N ARG A 44 9.88 -7.33 -8.31
CA ARG A 44 10.17 -8.51 -9.13
C ARG A 44 9.74 -9.75 -8.38
N LEU A 45 8.90 -10.56 -9.02
CA LEU A 45 8.40 -11.80 -8.47
C LEU A 45 9.11 -13.00 -9.09
N PRO A 46 9.64 -13.93 -8.28
CA PRO A 46 9.96 -15.27 -8.76
C PRO A 46 8.67 -16.06 -9.09
N ALA A 47 8.85 -17.23 -9.71
CA ALA A 47 7.73 -18.12 -9.99
C ALA A 47 7.05 -18.63 -8.71
N ALA A 48 5.79 -19.05 -8.85
CA ALA A 48 4.98 -19.65 -7.78
C ALA A 48 4.73 -18.74 -6.56
N GLN A 49 4.77 -17.43 -6.72
CA GLN A 49 4.44 -16.47 -5.66
C GLN A 49 2.95 -16.11 -5.67
N GLY A 50 2.37 -15.91 -4.48
CA GLY A 50 1.05 -15.34 -4.31
C GLY A 50 1.07 -13.81 -4.20
N VAL A 51 -0.11 -13.21 -4.01
CA VAL A 51 -0.29 -11.76 -3.89
C VAL A 51 0.45 -11.16 -2.69
N GLU A 52 0.73 -11.95 -1.65
CA GLU A 52 1.52 -11.55 -0.49
C GLU A 52 2.86 -10.94 -0.87
N ALA A 53 3.51 -11.43 -1.93
CA ALA A 53 4.80 -10.94 -2.40
C ALA A 53 4.72 -9.51 -2.96
N LEU A 54 3.56 -9.12 -3.53
CA LEU A 54 3.28 -7.75 -3.94
C LEU A 54 2.85 -6.84 -2.79
N LEU A 55 2.48 -7.43 -1.64
CA LEU A 55 2.08 -6.73 -0.42
C LEU A 55 3.23 -6.59 0.60
N VAL A 56 4.43 -7.10 0.29
CA VAL A 56 5.59 -6.87 1.16
C VAL A 56 5.94 -5.37 1.15
N PRO A 57 6.04 -4.70 2.31
CA PRO A 57 6.46 -3.29 2.36
C PRO A 57 7.91 -3.13 1.89
N ASP A 58 8.26 -1.93 1.42
CA ASP A 58 9.65 -1.58 1.10
C ASP A 58 10.53 -1.81 2.35
N PRO A 59 11.56 -2.67 2.30
CA PRO A 59 12.40 -2.96 3.46
C PRO A 59 13.11 -1.71 4.00
N LYS A 60 13.38 -0.70 3.15
CA LYS A 60 13.99 0.57 3.57
C LYS A 60 13.03 1.44 4.38
N ALA A 61 11.72 1.20 4.27
CA ALA A 61 10.72 1.92 5.07
C ALA A 61 10.66 1.42 6.52
N GLY A 62 11.22 0.24 6.82
CA GLY A 62 11.25 -0.33 8.17
C GLY A 62 9.87 -0.62 8.76
N CYS A 63 8.83 -0.73 7.92
CA CYS A 63 7.48 -1.01 8.37
C CYS A 63 7.35 -2.44 8.88
N ARG A 64 6.71 -2.62 10.02
CA ARG A 64 6.31 -3.92 10.57
C ARG A 64 4.91 -4.27 10.08
N VAL A 65 4.71 -5.51 9.61
CA VAL A 65 3.37 -6.04 9.32
C VAL A 65 2.74 -6.48 10.64
N ASP A 66 1.64 -5.84 11.04
CA ASP A 66 0.93 -6.14 12.28
C ASP A 66 -0.08 -7.27 12.09
N SER A 67 -0.75 -7.29 10.93
CA SER A 67 -1.67 -8.35 10.54
C SER A 67 -1.77 -8.46 9.03
N GLN A 68 -2.00 -9.68 8.54
CA GLN A 68 -2.24 -9.95 7.12
C GLN A 68 -3.26 -11.07 6.98
N ARG A 69 -4.27 -10.84 6.14
CA ARG A 69 -5.26 -11.82 5.73
C ARG A 69 -5.35 -11.83 4.22
N ILE A 70 -5.18 -13.00 3.62
CA ILE A 70 -5.28 -13.23 2.18
C ILE A 70 -6.09 -14.51 2.02
N ALA A 71 -7.31 -14.37 1.50
CA ALA A 71 -8.22 -15.49 1.27
C ALA A 71 -9.30 -15.07 0.26
N ASP A 72 -9.80 -16.02 -0.52
CA ASP A 72 -11.00 -15.86 -1.35
C ASP A 72 -10.96 -14.65 -2.30
N GLY A 73 -9.78 -14.38 -2.88
CA GLY A 73 -9.57 -13.24 -3.79
C GLY A 73 -9.64 -11.88 -3.09
N ARG A 74 -9.53 -11.84 -1.74
CA ARG A 74 -9.49 -10.63 -0.92
C ARG A 74 -8.25 -10.57 -0.05
N TYR A 75 -7.69 -9.37 0.09
CA TYR A 75 -6.61 -9.12 1.03
C TYR A 75 -6.98 -8.01 2.01
N ALA A 76 -6.43 -8.12 3.22
CA ALA A 76 -6.41 -7.06 4.22
C ALA A 76 -5.05 -7.10 4.93
N GLN A 77 -4.44 -5.94 5.16
CA GLN A 77 -3.16 -5.82 5.84
C GLN A 77 -3.11 -4.55 6.68
N THR A 78 -2.55 -4.66 7.88
CA THR A 78 -2.22 -3.54 8.74
C THR A 78 -0.71 -3.50 8.96
N LEU A 79 -0.11 -2.32 8.84
CA LEU A 79 1.31 -2.09 9.09
C LEU A 79 1.51 -0.92 10.03
N SER A 80 2.61 -0.99 10.78
CA SER A 80 3.14 0.10 11.59
C SER A 80 4.49 0.51 11.02
N CYS A 81 4.62 1.75 10.57
CA CYS A 81 5.82 2.31 10.00
C CYS A 81 6.48 3.31 10.97
N PRO A 82 7.81 3.28 11.14
CA PRO A 82 8.50 4.22 12.01
C PRO A 82 8.32 5.66 11.51
N GLN A 83 8.04 6.57 12.43
CA GLN A 83 7.98 8.00 12.15
C GLN A 83 9.18 8.69 12.82
N LYS A 84 9.82 9.66 12.12
CA LYS A 84 11.00 10.37 12.67
C LYS A 84 10.74 11.03 14.02
N ARG A 85 9.50 11.45 14.27
CA ARG A 85 9.05 12.08 15.53
C ARG A 85 7.61 11.66 15.80
N GLY A 86 7.34 11.23 17.03
CA GLY A 86 6.02 10.83 17.50
C GLY A 86 5.73 9.34 17.33
N GLU A 87 4.47 8.99 17.54
CA GLU A 87 3.96 7.62 17.39
C GLU A 87 4.18 7.07 15.97
N PRO A 88 4.35 5.74 15.82
CA PRO A 88 4.39 5.09 14.52
C PRO A 88 3.18 5.45 13.66
N MET A 89 3.42 5.62 12.38
CA MET A 89 2.37 5.79 11.39
C MET A 89 1.73 4.43 11.11
N GLN A 90 0.41 4.37 11.10
CA GLN A 90 -0.34 3.16 10.80
C GLN A 90 -0.82 3.19 9.35
N ILE A 91 -0.72 2.06 8.65
CA ILE A 91 -1.24 1.85 7.31
C ILE A 91 -2.22 0.68 7.38
N VAL A 92 -3.48 0.93 7.03
CA VAL A 92 -4.51 -0.11 6.89
C VAL A 92 -4.90 -0.18 5.43
N ARG A 93 -4.81 -1.36 4.83
CA ARG A 93 -5.21 -1.54 3.43
C ARG A 93 -5.99 -2.80 3.20
N ALA A 94 -6.91 -2.76 2.24
CA ALA A 94 -7.71 -3.90 1.84
C ALA A 94 -8.12 -3.78 0.38
N GLY A 95 -8.42 -4.92 -0.23
CA GLY A 95 -8.79 -4.98 -1.63
C GLY A 95 -9.10 -6.38 -2.12
N SER A 96 -9.13 -6.52 -3.43
CA SER A 96 -9.29 -7.78 -4.14
C SER A 96 -8.08 -8.08 -5.01
N TYR A 97 -7.87 -9.37 -5.26
CA TYR A 97 -6.77 -9.84 -6.09
C TYR A 97 -7.18 -11.06 -6.91
N ASP A 98 -6.51 -11.24 -8.04
CA ASP A 98 -6.58 -12.41 -8.89
C ASP A 98 -5.18 -12.73 -9.45
N ALA A 99 -5.09 -13.62 -10.44
CA ALA A 99 -3.81 -14.00 -11.05
C ALA A 99 -3.10 -12.85 -11.80
N THR A 100 -3.80 -11.77 -12.10
CA THR A 100 -3.31 -10.61 -12.87
C THR A 100 -2.84 -9.45 -11.99
N GLY A 101 -3.09 -9.50 -10.69
CA GLY A 101 -2.64 -8.50 -9.73
C GLY A 101 -3.67 -8.23 -8.62
N PHE A 102 -3.62 -7.02 -8.08
CA PHE A 102 -4.58 -6.59 -7.06
C PHE A 102 -5.06 -5.16 -7.29
N VAL A 103 -6.23 -4.85 -6.75
CA VAL A 103 -6.75 -3.50 -6.62
C VAL A 103 -7.30 -3.30 -5.21
N GLY A 104 -7.12 -2.12 -4.64
CA GLY A 104 -7.62 -1.84 -3.31
C GLY A 104 -7.38 -0.41 -2.85
N GLN A 105 -7.58 -0.19 -1.57
CA GLN A 105 -7.37 1.11 -0.94
C GLN A 105 -6.50 0.94 0.31
N ALA A 106 -5.63 1.91 0.54
CA ALA A 106 -4.87 2.07 1.77
C ALA A 106 -5.23 3.38 2.45
N THR A 107 -5.41 3.35 3.76
CA THR A 107 -5.50 4.52 4.62
C THR A 107 -4.26 4.59 5.48
N VAL A 108 -3.58 5.72 5.41
CA VAL A 108 -2.41 6.04 6.21
C VAL A 108 -2.83 7.03 7.29
N THR A 109 -2.57 6.71 8.54
CA THR A 109 -2.86 7.57 9.70
C THR A 109 -1.62 7.77 10.54
N GLY A 110 -1.42 8.98 11.03
CA GLY A 110 -0.33 9.29 11.95
C GLY A 110 -0.57 10.61 12.66
N THR A 111 0.43 11.10 13.37
CA THR A 111 0.31 12.35 14.14
C THR A 111 1.38 13.35 13.72
N THR A 112 0.98 14.59 13.51
CA THR A 112 1.88 15.73 13.33
C THR A 112 1.82 16.63 14.57
N PRO A 113 2.78 17.56 14.76
CA PRO A 113 2.69 18.54 15.85
C PRO A 113 1.41 19.38 15.84
N LYS A 114 0.70 19.47 14.71
CA LYS A 114 -0.52 20.27 14.55
C LYS A 114 -1.80 19.42 14.58
N GLY A 115 -1.69 18.11 14.81
CA GLY A 115 -2.82 17.19 14.90
C GLY A 115 -2.68 15.93 14.06
N GLY A 116 -3.72 15.10 14.10
CA GLY A 116 -3.81 13.83 13.37
C GLY A 116 -3.81 14.03 11.85
N MET A 117 -3.03 13.20 11.17
CA MET A 117 -2.88 13.14 9.71
C MET A 117 -3.63 11.92 9.17
N ARG A 118 -4.26 12.08 7.99
CA ARG A 118 -4.86 10.98 7.23
C ARG A 118 -4.60 11.14 5.73
N ILE A 119 -4.20 10.06 5.07
CA ILE A 119 -4.02 9.99 3.62
C ILE A 119 -4.74 8.74 3.12
N VAL A 120 -5.52 8.86 2.05
CA VAL A 120 -6.15 7.72 1.37
C VAL A 120 -5.51 7.53 0.01
N LEU A 121 -5.16 6.28 -0.29
CA LEU A 121 -4.49 5.88 -1.50
C LEU A 121 -5.32 4.80 -2.19
N ASN A 122 -5.62 4.96 -3.47
CA ASN A 122 -6.00 3.82 -4.30
C ASN A 122 -4.75 3.07 -4.73
N GLN A 123 -4.78 1.76 -4.68
CA GLN A 123 -3.66 0.90 -5.04
C GLN A 123 -4.02 -0.06 -6.16
N ARG A 124 -3.08 -0.27 -7.07
CA ARG A 124 -3.19 -1.27 -8.14
C ARG A 124 -1.83 -1.91 -8.35
N ALA A 125 -1.80 -3.23 -8.44
CA ALA A 125 -0.66 -3.97 -8.93
C ALA A 125 -0.93 -4.52 -10.34
N ALA A 126 0.04 -4.37 -11.24
CA ALA A 126 -0.03 -4.92 -12.59
C ALA A 126 1.35 -5.40 -13.05
N ARG A 127 1.37 -6.49 -13.82
CA ARG A 127 2.59 -7.01 -14.46
C ARG A 127 3.00 -6.09 -15.61
N ILE A 128 4.28 -5.78 -15.69
CA ILE A 128 4.87 -4.89 -16.71
C ILE A 128 5.92 -5.60 -17.58
N GLY A 129 6.09 -6.91 -17.41
CA GLY A 129 6.96 -7.76 -18.24
C GLY A 129 7.67 -8.83 -17.42
N ASP A 130 8.60 -9.53 -18.06
CA ASP A 130 9.47 -10.57 -17.46
C ASP A 130 10.80 -10.00 -16.94
#